data_AF-A0A7L2V031-F1
#
_entry.id   AF-A0A7L2V031-F1
#
_cell.length_a   1.000
_cell.length_b   1.000
_cell.length_c   1.000
_cell.angle_alpha   90.00
_cell.angle_beta   90.00
_cell.angle_gamma   90.00
#
_symmetry.space_group_name_H-M   'P 1'
#
loop_
_entity.id
_entity.type
_entity.pdbx_description
1 polymer ?
#
loop_
_entity_poly.entity_id
_entity_poly.type
_entity_poly.pdbx_seq_one_letter_code
_entity_poly.pdbx_strand_id
1 'polypeptide(L)'
;MHSWVLVIIPFPKSCGFLPGQPVARLVVTPQEPVVPYGGSVQLNCSLSCPGGTVQWKGLDTNLGSITSFPTHSILHISNAVVATAGTKICQGTCYGQYYQCSASLNVYALPEKLQLEAEPRVLQPGQAGTLRCSARRVYPLVGLQLSWYRGDQALEDTDFEDTETEEELFDIVSTLPLAGEEVGEGVEFRCKVTLSIGQETFTRVASVAVRTRVPTHDPTTALVTTREPGTETNLELAAATEPPSMERPDLQDIATGRSLAPPATISLPGSSTAADSTSPGSVYVVKGTVPSTWTGPSMGTVPACSLRIWSLPPKGTRGRALRIECQARCARNATVRWLRTPVALTEYWEEVGSSSSTLRLDRAEPQHQGHYQCVLLGHRSQAASLQLTVLDGT
;
A
#
# COMPACT_ATOMS: atom_id res chain seq x y z
N MET A 1 -47.02 22.06 -6.82
CA MET A 1 -45.71 21.97 -6.15
C MET A 1 -45.68 20.67 -5.36
N HIS A 2 -44.87 19.69 -5.74
CA HIS A 2 -44.50 18.54 -4.90
C HIS A 2 -43.11 18.06 -5.36
N SER A 3 -42.08 18.37 -4.57
CA SER A 3 -40.70 18.03 -4.90
C SER A 3 -40.32 16.72 -4.23
N TRP A 4 -40.06 15.68 -5.03
CA TRP A 4 -39.57 14.40 -4.53
C TRP A 4 -38.04 14.44 -4.48
N VAL A 5 -37.50 14.81 -3.33
CA VAL A 5 -36.05 14.75 -3.06
C VAL A 5 -35.64 13.29 -2.95
N LEU A 6 -35.05 12.74 -4.01
CA LEU A 6 -34.52 11.39 -4.02
C LEU A 6 -33.23 11.33 -3.19
N VAL A 7 -33.37 11.03 -1.89
CA VAL A 7 -32.22 10.86 -0.98
C VAL A 7 -31.43 9.62 -1.41
N ILE A 8 -30.28 9.85 -2.05
CA ILE A 8 -29.34 8.78 -2.40
C ILE A 8 -28.65 8.34 -1.10
N ILE A 9 -29.13 7.23 -0.53
CA ILE A 9 -28.49 6.59 0.63
C ILE A 9 -27.16 5.98 0.14
N PRO A 10 -26.00 6.36 0.69
CA PRO A 10 -24.74 5.71 0.37
C PRO A 10 -24.77 4.26 0.88
N PHE A 11 -24.25 3.31 0.08
CA PHE A 11 -24.15 1.91 0.51
C PHE A 11 -23.37 1.81 1.84
N PRO A 12 -23.95 1.21 2.89
CA PRO A 12 -23.31 1.16 4.19
C PRO A 12 -22.07 0.25 4.15
N LYS A 13 -20.99 0.68 4.82
CA LYS A 13 -19.81 -0.17 5.12
C LYS A 13 -20.09 -1.24 6.20
N SER A 14 -21.36 -1.63 6.36
CA SER A 14 -21.84 -2.53 7.41
C SER A 14 -23.00 -3.36 6.87
N CYS A 15 -23.13 -4.61 7.33
CA CYS A 15 -24.13 -5.54 6.82
C CYS A 15 -25.56 -4.98 7.00
N GLY A 16 -26.30 -4.85 5.90
CA GLY A 16 -27.61 -4.19 5.89
C GLY A 16 -28.72 -4.98 6.61
N PHE A 17 -29.69 -4.24 7.13
CA PHE A 17 -30.87 -4.78 7.83
C PHE A 17 -32.16 -4.47 7.05
N LEU A 18 -33.12 -5.40 7.11
CA LEU A 18 -34.54 -5.14 6.90
C LEU A 18 -35.28 -5.45 8.23
N PRO A 19 -36.18 -4.59 8.72
CA PRO A 19 -36.79 -4.76 10.04
C PRO A 19 -37.94 -5.77 10.04
N GLY A 20 -38.06 -6.61 11.08
CA GLY A 20 -39.28 -7.42 11.28
C GLY A 20 -39.30 -8.46 12.40
N GLN A 21 -38.26 -9.29 12.55
CA GLN A 21 -38.29 -10.49 13.42
C GLN A 21 -36.88 -10.80 14.00
N PRO A 22 -36.68 -11.80 14.91
CA PRO A 22 -35.38 -12.02 15.55
C PRO A 22 -34.28 -12.23 14.51
N VAL A 23 -33.32 -11.31 14.49
CA VAL A 23 -32.58 -11.03 13.25
C VAL A 23 -31.38 -11.95 13.09
N ALA A 24 -31.44 -12.80 12.09
CA ALA A 24 -30.28 -13.56 11.64
C ALA A 24 -29.21 -12.61 11.13
N ARG A 25 -28.05 -12.57 11.78
CA ARG A 25 -26.93 -11.73 11.39
C ARG A 25 -26.06 -12.49 10.39
N LEU A 26 -25.99 -11.98 9.15
CA LEU A 26 -24.96 -12.32 8.17
C LEU A 26 -23.68 -11.55 8.52
N VAL A 27 -22.54 -12.24 8.53
CA VAL A 27 -21.22 -11.68 8.84
C VAL A 27 -20.20 -12.25 7.86
N VAL A 28 -19.28 -11.41 7.38
CA VAL A 28 -18.11 -11.84 6.60
C VAL A 28 -16.84 -11.53 7.39
N THR A 29 -15.92 -12.49 7.49
CA THR A 29 -14.63 -12.35 8.16
C THR A 29 -13.49 -12.95 7.32
N PRO A 30 -12.35 -12.24 7.15
CA PRO A 30 -12.13 -10.81 7.40
C PRO A 30 -12.94 -9.92 6.44
N GLN A 31 -13.16 -8.65 6.80
CA GLN A 31 -13.86 -7.67 5.93
C GLN A 31 -12.94 -6.89 4.99
N GLU A 32 -11.71 -6.58 5.39
CA GLU A 32 -10.72 -5.87 4.57
C GLU A 32 -9.39 -6.66 4.47
N PRO A 33 -9.39 -7.95 4.06
CA PRO A 33 -8.17 -8.73 3.94
C PRO A 33 -7.13 -8.08 3.04
N VAL A 34 -5.87 -8.15 3.47
CA VAL A 34 -4.68 -7.81 2.68
C VAL A 34 -3.92 -9.11 2.40
N VAL A 35 -3.66 -9.42 1.14
CA VAL A 35 -2.96 -10.65 0.71
C VAL A 35 -1.84 -10.32 -0.27
N PRO A 36 -0.64 -10.94 -0.17
CA PRO A 36 0.40 -10.74 -1.17
C PRO A 36 0.00 -11.35 -2.53
N TYR A 37 0.55 -10.83 -3.62
CA TYR A 37 0.46 -11.43 -4.95
C TYR A 37 1.09 -12.83 -4.95
N GLY A 38 0.41 -13.79 -5.58
CA GLY A 38 0.69 -15.24 -5.45
C GLY A 38 0.28 -15.84 -4.09
N GLY A 39 -0.18 -15.02 -3.14
CA GLY A 39 -0.62 -15.46 -1.82
C GLY A 39 -1.96 -16.18 -1.82
N SER A 40 -2.38 -16.63 -0.63
CA SER A 40 -3.66 -17.32 -0.42
C SER A 40 -4.37 -16.76 0.81
N VAL A 41 -5.70 -16.72 0.79
CA VAL A 41 -6.55 -16.21 1.87
C VAL A 41 -7.90 -16.93 1.88
N GLN A 42 -8.52 -17.04 3.05
CA GLN A 42 -9.87 -17.58 3.21
C GLN A 42 -10.80 -16.52 3.79
N LEU A 43 -12.00 -16.41 3.22
CA LEU A 43 -13.06 -15.55 3.74
C LEU A 43 -14.23 -16.44 4.17
N ASN A 44 -14.56 -16.41 5.46
CA ASN A 44 -15.75 -17.06 5.99
C ASN A 44 -16.93 -16.09 5.92
N CYS A 45 -18.01 -16.49 5.27
CA CYS A 45 -19.31 -15.85 5.44
C CYS A 45 -20.23 -16.74 6.28
N SER A 46 -20.75 -16.22 7.39
CA SER A 46 -21.59 -16.95 8.34
C SER A 46 -22.93 -16.25 8.57
N LEU A 47 -24.02 -17.03 8.62
CA LEU A 47 -25.38 -16.57 8.92
C LEU A 47 -25.90 -17.27 10.19
N SER A 48 -26.27 -16.48 11.18
CA SER A 48 -26.86 -16.96 12.44
C SER A 48 -28.35 -17.31 12.29
N CYS A 49 -28.66 -18.33 11.48
CA CYS A 49 -30.03 -18.82 11.23
C CYS A 49 -30.12 -20.35 11.13
N PRO A 50 -30.90 -21.03 11.99
CA PRO A 50 -31.23 -22.44 11.83
C PRO A 50 -32.08 -22.67 10.56
N GLY A 51 -31.54 -23.42 9.59
CA GLY A 51 -32.22 -23.67 8.31
C GLY A 51 -32.18 -22.49 7.33
N GLY A 52 -31.31 -21.49 7.57
CA GLY A 52 -30.97 -20.51 6.54
C GLY A 52 -30.08 -21.09 5.44
N THR A 53 -29.69 -20.26 4.47
CA THR A 53 -28.66 -20.60 3.47
C THR A 53 -27.67 -19.46 3.30
N VAL A 54 -26.43 -19.78 2.87
CA VAL A 54 -25.35 -18.81 2.64
C VAL A 54 -24.60 -19.15 1.36
N GLN A 55 -24.32 -18.16 0.53
CA GLN A 55 -23.59 -18.31 -0.73
C GLN A 55 -22.80 -17.03 -1.08
N TRP A 56 -21.65 -17.22 -1.75
CA TRP A 56 -20.94 -16.12 -2.40
C TRP A 56 -21.52 -15.85 -3.79
N LYS A 57 -21.54 -14.59 -4.22
CA LYS A 57 -22.08 -14.14 -5.51
C LYS A 57 -21.09 -13.24 -6.25
N GLY A 58 -21.11 -13.30 -7.58
CA GLY A 58 -20.34 -12.39 -8.44
C GLY A 58 -18.86 -12.67 -8.36
N LEU A 59 -18.51 -13.96 -8.29
CA LEU A 59 -17.14 -14.43 -8.42
C LEU A 59 -16.95 -14.89 -9.86
N ASP A 60 -16.00 -14.29 -10.56
CA ASP A 60 -15.51 -14.81 -11.83
C ASP A 60 -14.97 -16.24 -11.63
N THR A 61 -15.14 -17.10 -12.64
CA THR A 61 -14.99 -18.57 -12.52
C THR A 61 -13.59 -19.05 -12.12
N ASN A 62 -12.61 -18.13 -12.09
CA ASN A 62 -11.20 -18.42 -11.88
C ASN A 62 -10.68 -17.89 -10.51
N LEU A 63 -11.52 -17.26 -9.69
CA LEU A 63 -11.09 -16.55 -8.47
C LEU A 63 -10.75 -17.45 -7.26
N GLY A 64 -11.17 -18.71 -7.25
CA GLY A 64 -10.99 -19.61 -6.11
C GLY A 64 -12.05 -20.72 -6.03
N SER A 65 -12.07 -21.46 -4.92
CA SER A 65 -13.06 -22.50 -4.63
C SER A 65 -13.97 -22.12 -3.46
N ILE A 66 -15.15 -22.73 -3.38
CA ILE A 66 -16.16 -22.43 -2.36
C ILE A 66 -16.51 -23.72 -1.63
N THR A 67 -16.40 -23.71 -0.29
CA THR A 67 -16.87 -24.80 0.57
C THR A 67 -18.09 -24.31 1.36
N SER A 68 -19.27 -24.86 1.07
CA SER A 68 -20.55 -24.41 1.67
C SER A 68 -21.10 -25.42 2.68
N PHE A 69 -21.58 -24.89 3.79
CA PHE A 69 -22.21 -25.58 4.92
C PHE A 69 -23.59 -24.94 5.19
N PRO A 70 -24.47 -25.56 6.00
CA PRO A 70 -25.84 -25.06 6.20
C PRO A 70 -25.93 -23.61 6.72
N THR A 71 -24.98 -23.19 7.56
CA THR A 71 -24.98 -21.85 8.20
C THR A 71 -23.85 -20.94 7.74
N HIS A 72 -22.92 -21.42 6.90
CA HIS A 72 -21.76 -20.63 6.49
C HIS A 72 -21.15 -21.14 5.18
N SER A 73 -20.44 -20.28 4.45
CA SER A 73 -19.76 -20.59 3.20
C SER A 73 -18.39 -19.95 3.19
N ILE A 74 -17.35 -20.75 2.94
CA ILE A 74 -15.95 -20.33 2.93
C ILE A 74 -15.50 -20.17 1.48
N LEU A 75 -15.03 -18.97 1.14
CA LEU A 75 -14.36 -18.68 -0.12
C LEU A 75 -12.84 -18.85 0.08
N HIS A 76 -12.26 -19.81 -0.62
CA HIS A 76 -10.83 -20.10 -0.61
C HIS A 76 -10.18 -19.49 -1.85
N ILE A 77 -9.31 -18.52 -1.65
CA ILE A 77 -8.57 -17.83 -2.71
C ILE A 77 -7.11 -18.28 -2.62
N SER A 78 -6.55 -18.71 -3.76
CA SER A 78 -5.19 -19.23 -3.87
C SER A 78 -4.50 -18.65 -5.09
N ASN A 79 -3.22 -18.31 -4.99
CA ASN A 79 -2.44 -17.65 -6.03
C ASN A 79 -3.09 -16.32 -6.49
N ALA A 80 -3.36 -15.43 -5.53
CA ALA A 80 -4.05 -14.16 -5.78
C ALA A 80 -3.26 -13.24 -6.74
N VAL A 81 -3.93 -12.75 -7.79
CA VAL A 81 -3.40 -11.78 -8.77
C VAL A 81 -4.11 -10.44 -8.66
N VAL A 82 -3.74 -9.44 -9.46
CA VAL A 82 -4.34 -8.09 -9.41
C VAL A 82 -5.86 -8.12 -9.62
N ALA A 83 -6.33 -8.80 -10.67
CA ALA A 83 -7.75 -9.08 -10.92
C ALA A 83 -8.47 -9.84 -9.78
N THR A 84 -7.75 -10.47 -8.84
CA THR A 84 -8.35 -11.12 -7.66
C THR A 84 -8.85 -10.10 -6.62
N ALA A 85 -8.36 -8.86 -6.64
CA ALA A 85 -8.75 -7.82 -5.68
C ALA A 85 -10.24 -7.38 -5.78
N GLY A 86 -10.64 -6.45 -4.92
CA GLY A 86 -11.96 -5.81 -4.92
C GLY A 86 -13.04 -6.55 -4.14
N THR A 87 -14.28 -6.11 -4.34
CA THR A 87 -15.44 -6.50 -3.52
C THR A 87 -15.86 -7.95 -3.75
N LYS A 88 -15.85 -8.77 -2.68
CA LYS A 88 -16.44 -10.12 -2.67
C LYS A 88 -17.77 -10.07 -1.92
N ILE A 89 -18.87 -10.45 -2.58
CA ILE A 89 -20.23 -10.33 -2.04
C ILE A 89 -20.71 -11.67 -1.53
N CYS A 90 -21.13 -11.71 -0.27
CA CYS A 90 -21.85 -12.83 0.31
C CYS A 90 -23.33 -12.49 0.49
N GLN A 91 -24.20 -13.47 0.27
CA GLN A 91 -25.64 -13.38 0.37
C GLN A 91 -26.19 -14.56 1.17
N GLY A 92 -27.29 -14.36 1.89
CA GLY A 92 -27.94 -15.43 2.63
C GLY A 92 -29.43 -15.18 2.83
N THR A 93 -30.17 -16.26 3.07
CA THR A 93 -31.61 -16.21 3.35
C THR A 93 -31.97 -16.91 4.65
N CYS A 94 -32.98 -16.41 5.35
CA CYS A 94 -33.48 -16.95 6.61
C CYS A 94 -34.96 -16.63 6.76
N TYR A 95 -35.84 -17.65 6.88
CA TYR A 95 -37.29 -17.49 7.02
C TYR A 95 -37.92 -16.50 6.01
N GLY A 96 -37.48 -16.55 4.75
CA GLY A 96 -37.92 -15.64 3.67
C GLY A 96 -37.28 -14.25 3.67
N GLN A 97 -36.57 -13.85 4.74
CA GLN A 97 -35.76 -12.64 4.76
C GLN A 97 -34.43 -12.84 4.03
N TYR A 98 -33.92 -11.76 3.44
CA TYR A 98 -32.72 -11.75 2.60
C TYR A 98 -31.65 -10.81 3.18
N TYR A 99 -30.41 -11.27 3.18
CA TYR A 99 -29.27 -10.59 3.77
C TYR A 99 -28.11 -10.53 2.77
N GLN A 100 -27.37 -9.43 2.78
CA GLN A 100 -26.15 -9.25 2.00
C GLN A 100 -25.08 -8.56 2.85
N CYS A 101 -23.84 -9.04 2.74
CA CYS A 101 -22.67 -8.35 3.28
C CYS A 101 -21.45 -8.62 2.39
N SER A 102 -20.45 -7.75 2.45
CA SER A 102 -19.32 -7.75 1.53
C SER A 102 -17.99 -7.57 2.25
N ALA A 103 -16.94 -8.14 1.68
CA ALA A 103 -15.55 -7.83 2.02
C ALA A 103 -14.87 -7.11 0.84
N SER A 104 -13.87 -6.28 1.12
CA SER A 104 -12.98 -5.69 0.12
C SER A 104 -11.63 -6.39 0.20
N LEU A 105 -11.32 -7.27 -0.76
CA LEU A 105 -10.03 -7.93 -0.82
C LEU A 105 -8.99 -7.01 -1.45
N ASN A 106 -7.90 -6.77 -0.71
CA ASN A 106 -6.78 -5.97 -1.15
C ASN A 106 -5.61 -6.92 -1.49
N VAL A 107 -5.06 -6.79 -2.69
CA VAL A 107 -3.86 -7.53 -3.13
C VAL A 107 -2.69 -6.55 -3.15
N TYR A 108 -1.50 -6.97 -2.71
CA TYR A 108 -0.28 -6.17 -2.77
C TYR A 108 0.92 -6.97 -3.30
N ALA A 109 1.86 -6.28 -3.92
CA ALA A 109 3.17 -6.80 -4.29
C ALA A 109 4.23 -5.76 -3.91
N LEU A 110 5.24 -6.17 -3.16
CA LEU A 110 6.37 -5.32 -2.79
C LEU A 110 7.59 -6.21 -2.51
N PRO A 111 8.69 -6.10 -3.27
CA PRO A 111 9.83 -7.00 -3.11
C PRO A 111 10.48 -6.85 -1.73
N GLU A 112 11.13 -7.90 -1.24
CA GLU A 112 11.82 -7.89 0.06
C GLU A 112 13.03 -6.95 0.10
N LYS A 113 13.62 -6.68 -1.06
CA LYS A 113 14.84 -5.86 -1.22
C LYS A 113 14.65 -4.88 -2.37
N LEU A 114 15.06 -3.64 -2.17
CA LEU A 114 15.15 -2.63 -3.22
C LEU A 114 16.49 -2.78 -3.94
N GLN A 115 16.53 -2.47 -5.23
CA GLN A 115 17.77 -2.37 -6.00
C GLN A 115 18.25 -0.92 -5.92
N LEU A 116 19.34 -0.67 -5.17
CA LEU A 116 19.96 0.64 -5.05
C LEU A 116 21.34 0.60 -5.70
N GLU A 117 21.48 1.32 -6.81
CA GLU A 117 22.67 1.43 -7.62
C GLU A 117 23.29 2.83 -7.46
N ALA A 118 24.61 2.93 -7.61
CA ALA A 118 25.34 4.19 -7.61
C ALA A 118 26.20 4.27 -8.88
N GLU A 119 26.24 5.45 -9.50
CA GLU A 119 27.16 5.78 -10.59
C GLU A 119 27.89 7.09 -10.24
N PRO A 120 29.20 7.06 -9.95
CA PRO A 120 30.10 5.89 -9.94
C PRO A 120 29.74 4.85 -8.86
N ARG A 121 30.06 3.58 -9.15
CA ARG A 121 29.79 2.41 -8.27
C ARG A 121 30.33 2.51 -6.84
N VAL A 122 31.26 3.43 -6.58
CA VAL A 122 31.74 3.79 -5.25
C VAL A 122 31.67 5.31 -5.14
N LEU A 123 30.77 5.82 -4.31
CA LEU A 123 30.75 7.25 -3.96
C LEU A 123 31.98 7.57 -3.11
N GLN A 124 32.78 8.54 -3.55
CA GLN A 124 33.94 9.07 -2.84
C GLN A 124 33.65 10.51 -2.38
N PRO A 125 34.23 10.98 -1.26
CA PRO A 125 33.95 12.33 -0.77
C PRO A 125 34.31 13.42 -1.80
N GLY A 126 33.44 14.42 -1.95
CA GLY A 126 33.61 15.51 -2.93
C GLY A 126 33.28 15.13 -4.39
N GLN A 127 32.96 13.86 -4.68
CA GLN A 127 32.66 13.41 -6.04
C GLN A 127 31.16 13.43 -6.33
N ALA A 128 30.75 14.25 -7.29
CA ALA A 128 29.40 14.24 -7.83
C ALA A 128 29.05 12.90 -8.50
N GLY A 129 27.77 12.52 -8.49
CA GLY A 129 27.29 11.25 -9.04
C GLY A 129 25.78 11.14 -9.01
N THR A 130 25.28 9.92 -9.20
CA THR A 130 23.85 9.63 -9.28
C THR A 130 23.54 8.35 -8.51
N LEU A 131 22.46 8.35 -7.71
CA LEU A 131 21.87 7.15 -7.12
C LEU A 131 20.60 6.79 -7.86
N ARG A 132 20.39 5.49 -8.08
CA ARG A 132 19.22 4.93 -8.76
C ARG A 132 18.60 3.86 -7.88
N CYS A 133 17.40 4.13 -7.38
CA CYS A 133 16.62 3.18 -6.60
C CYS A 133 15.52 2.59 -7.47
N SER A 134 15.32 1.29 -7.44
CA SER A 134 14.24 0.62 -8.16
C SER A 134 13.65 -0.55 -7.40
N ALA A 135 12.39 -0.85 -7.70
CA ALA A 135 11.67 -2.02 -7.20
C ALA A 135 10.81 -2.58 -8.33
N ARG A 136 10.85 -3.90 -8.50
CA ARG A 136 10.14 -4.60 -9.57
C ARG A 136 8.87 -5.26 -9.07
N ARG A 137 7.88 -5.41 -9.96
CA ARG A 137 6.58 -6.06 -9.69
C ARG A 137 5.92 -5.54 -8.40
N VAL A 138 5.75 -4.22 -8.33
CA VAL A 138 5.11 -3.49 -7.22
C VAL A 138 3.62 -3.28 -7.50
N TYR A 139 2.77 -3.44 -6.49
CA TYR A 139 1.34 -3.18 -6.58
C TYR A 139 0.70 -2.94 -5.19
N PRO A 140 -0.33 -2.10 -5.06
CA PRO A 140 -0.73 -1.04 -6.00
C PRO A 140 0.21 0.17 -5.90
N LEU A 141 0.09 1.11 -6.83
CA LEU A 141 0.72 2.44 -6.70
C LEU A 141 -0.05 3.38 -5.75
N VAL A 142 -1.33 3.08 -5.44
CA VAL A 142 -2.11 3.82 -4.43
C VAL A 142 -1.53 3.55 -3.05
N GLY A 143 -1.18 4.60 -2.31
CA GLY A 143 -0.56 4.47 -0.99
C GLY A 143 0.92 4.07 -1.04
N LEU A 144 1.51 3.98 -2.24
CA LEU A 144 2.95 3.83 -2.43
C LEU A 144 3.64 5.20 -2.33
N GLN A 145 4.73 5.26 -1.58
CA GLN A 145 5.59 6.43 -1.43
C GLN A 145 7.05 5.98 -1.48
N LEU A 146 7.83 6.57 -2.39
CA LEU A 146 9.29 6.52 -2.37
C LEU A 146 9.82 7.80 -1.71
N SER A 147 10.87 7.71 -0.90
CA SER A 147 11.53 8.87 -0.29
C SER A 147 13.02 8.62 -0.10
N TRP A 148 13.82 9.64 -0.41
CA TRP A 148 15.27 9.62 -0.24
C TRP A 148 15.69 10.30 1.06
N TYR A 149 16.76 9.80 1.66
CA TYR A 149 17.38 10.36 2.86
C TYR A 149 18.89 10.50 2.70
N ARG A 150 19.45 11.55 3.30
CA ARG A 150 20.89 11.82 3.45
C ARG A 150 21.20 11.89 4.94
N GLY A 151 21.88 10.87 5.47
CA GLY A 151 21.81 10.57 6.89
C GLY A 151 20.34 10.43 7.34
N ASP A 152 19.96 11.14 8.40
CA ASP A 152 18.56 11.20 8.89
C ASP A 152 17.70 12.31 8.26
N GLN A 153 18.28 13.18 7.43
CA GLN A 153 17.51 14.21 6.71
C GLN A 153 16.78 13.59 5.51
N ALA A 154 15.44 13.73 5.47
CA ALA A 154 14.65 13.44 4.28
C ALA A 154 14.86 14.53 3.21
N LEU A 155 14.85 14.14 1.94
CA LEU A 155 14.96 15.06 0.79
C LEU A 155 13.56 15.42 0.24
N GLU A 156 13.40 16.66 -0.23
CA GLU A 156 12.15 17.18 -0.81
C GLU A 156 12.04 16.94 -2.33
N ASP A 157 10.85 17.17 -2.90
CA ASP A 157 10.49 17.03 -4.34
C ASP A 157 10.97 15.71 -5.03
N THR A 158 11.20 14.64 -4.26
CA THR A 158 11.41 13.26 -4.74
C THR A 158 10.17 12.66 -5.40
N ASP A 159 10.31 12.13 -6.63
CA ASP A 159 9.27 11.36 -7.33
C ASP A 159 9.83 10.04 -7.88
N PHE A 160 8.99 9.21 -8.52
CA PHE A 160 9.42 8.01 -9.24
C PHE A 160 8.72 7.87 -10.60
N GLU A 161 9.46 7.33 -11.57
CA GLU A 161 8.93 6.81 -12.83
C GLU A 161 8.40 5.39 -12.58
N ASP A 162 7.31 5.02 -13.24
CA ASP A 162 6.78 3.65 -13.20
C ASP A 162 6.36 3.15 -14.59
N THR A 163 6.58 1.85 -14.81
CA THR A 163 6.25 1.13 -16.03
C THR A 163 5.35 -0.05 -15.68
N GLU A 164 4.16 -0.09 -16.27
CA GLU A 164 3.24 -1.22 -16.13
C GLU A 164 3.75 -2.44 -16.92
N THR A 165 3.40 -3.63 -16.43
CA THR A 165 3.76 -4.93 -17.00
C THR A 165 2.50 -5.69 -17.41
N GLU A 166 2.67 -6.72 -18.25
CA GLU A 166 1.58 -7.61 -18.71
C GLU A 166 0.79 -8.32 -17.57
N GLU A 167 1.23 -8.21 -16.32
CA GLU A 167 0.58 -8.77 -15.12
C GLU A 167 -0.21 -7.73 -14.30
N GLU A 168 -0.41 -6.51 -14.81
CA GLU A 168 -0.99 -5.35 -14.08
C GLU A 168 -0.13 -4.91 -12.86
N LEU A 169 1.15 -5.28 -12.86
CA LEU A 169 2.16 -4.92 -11.84
C LEU A 169 3.10 -3.83 -12.38
N PHE A 170 3.74 -3.07 -11.49
CA PHE A 170 4.58 -1.92 -11.87
C PHE A 170 6.06 -2.10 -11.50
N ASP A 171 6.96 -1.86 -12.44
CA ASP A 171 8.39 -1.67 -12.15
C ASP A 171 8.64 -0.16 -11.94
N ILE A 172 9.10 0.23 -10.75
CA ILE A 172 9.33 1.64 -10.37
C ILE A 172 10.83 1.99 -10.32
N VAL A 173 11.17 3.22 -10.69
CA VAL A 173 12.53 3.77 -10.66
C VAL A 173 12.52 5.21 -10.14
N SER A 174 13.38 5.54 -9.19
CA SER A 174 13.67 6.93 -8.79
C SER A 174 15.18 7.19 -8.88
N THR A 175 15.53 8.38 -9.34
CA THR A 175 16.91 8.79 -9.60
C THR A 175 17.21 10.05 -8.81
N LEU A 176 18.24 10.00 -7.95
CA LEU A 176 18.71 11.12 -7.14
C LEU A 176 20.09 11.56 -7.66
N PRO A 177 20.21 12.72 -8.33
CA PRO A 177 21.51 13.33 -8.60
C PRO A 177 22.15 13.81 -7.28
N LEU A 178 23.47 13.74 -7.18
CA LEU A 178 24.27 14.18 -6.04
C LEU A 178 25.34 15.16 -6.51
N ALA A 179 25.35 16.37 -5.96
CA ALA A 179 26.45 17.31 -6.14
C ALA A 179 27.63 16.94 -5.22
N GLY A 180 28.86 17.31 -5.59
CA GLY A 180 30.07 16.81 -4.92
C GLY A 180 30.16 17.21 -3.44
N GLU A 181 29.73 18.42 -3.12
CA GLU A 181 29.61 18.99 -1.78
C GLU A 181 28.60 18.25 -0.88
N GLU A 182 27.69 17.47 -1.45
CA GLU A 182 26.70 16.69 -0.73
C GLU A 182 27.22 15.29 -0.34
N VAL A 183 28.30 14.85 -0.98
CA VAL A 183 28.93 13.56 -0.81
C VAL A 183 30.07 13.71 0.21
N GLY A 184 29.72 13.71 1.50
CA GLY A 184 30.68 13.76 2.61
C GLY A 184 31.19 12.37 3.04
N GLU A 185 32.37 12.30 3.65
CA GLU A 185 32.88 11.04 4.22
C GLU A 185 31.95 10.53 5.34
N GLY A 186 31.65 9.24 5.34
CA GLY A 186 30.74 8.61 6.31
C GLY A 186 29.25 8.92 6.10
N VAL A 187 28.87 9.72 5.11
CA VAL A 187 27.45 9.97 4.79
C VAL A 187 26.81 8.69 4.24
N GLU A 188 25.67 8.30 4.79
CA GLU A 188 24.81 7.27 4.24
C GLU A 188 23.65 7.90 3.45
N PHE A 189 23.41 7.41 2.24
CA PHE A 189 22.20 7.69 1.47
C PHE A 189 21.26 6.50 1.56
N ARG A 190 19.97 6.76 1.78
CA ARG A 190 18.95 5.70 1.92
C ARG A 190 17.79 5.96 0.96
N CYS A 191 17.40 4.93 0.21
CA CYS A 191 16.11 4.89 -0.46
C CYS A 191 15.12 4.12 0.41
N LYS A 192 13.97 4.73 0.73
CA LYS A 192 12.87 4.11 1.45
C LYS A 192 11.65 4.02 0.54
N VAL A 193 11.07 2.84 0.41
CA VAL A 193 9.77 2.62 -0.24
C VAL A 193 8.77 2.15 0.81
N THR A 194 7.62 2.80 0.87
CA THR A 194 6.55 2.53 1.83
C THR A 194 5.26 2.29 1.06
N LEU A 195 4.53 1.22 1.36
CA LEU A 195 3.24 0.89 0.78
C LEU A 195 2.19 0.78 1.89
N SER A 196 1.19 1.64 1.84
CA SER A 196 0.07 1.69 2.80
C SER A 196 -1.18 1.12 2.12
N ILE A 197 -1.73 0.00 2.63
CA ILE A 197 -2.86 -0.69 2.00
C ILE A 197 -3.83 -1.25 3.04
N GLY A 198 -5.11 -0.87 2.95
CA GLY A 198 -6.10 -1.17 4.00
C GLY A 198 -5.69 -0.51 5.32
N GLN A 199 -5.32 -1.34 6.30
CA GLN A 199 -4.78 -0.92 7.60
C GLN A 199 -3.30 -1.32 7.77
N GLU A 200 -2.70 -1.98 6.77
CA GLU A 200 -1.33 -2.47 6.79
C GLU A 200 -0.35 -1.43 6.20
N THR A 201 0.89 -1.43 6.67
CA THR A 201 1.96 -0.59 6.12
C THR A 201 3.26 -1.37 5.96
N PHE A 202 3.66 -1.63 4.72
CA PHE A 202 4.89 -2.32 4.38
C PHE A 202 6.00 -1.32 4.08
N THR A 203 7.17 -1.48 4.70
CA THR A 203 8.35 -0.63 4.44
C THR A 203 9.51 -1.47 3.92
N ARG A 204 10.27 -0.91 2.98
CA ARG A 204 11.54 -1.42 2.46
C ARG A 204 12.56 -0.29 2.45
N VAL A 205 13.81 -0.62 2.76
CA VAL A 205 14.93 0.33 2.74
C VAL A 205 16.12 -0.35 2.08
N ALA A 206 16.85 0.40 1.25
CA ALA A 206 18.20 0.08 0.84
C ALA A 206 19.09 1.31 1.10
N SER A 207 20.36 1.09 1.42
CA SER A 207 21.30 2.15 1.71
C SER A 207 22.66 1.95 1.05
N VAL A 208 23.38 3.07 0.89
CA VAL A 208 24.74 3.12 0.35
C VAL A 208 25.53 4.20 1.10
N ALA A 209 26.69 3.83 1.62
CA ALA A 209 27.57 4.74 2.35
C ALA A 209 28.72 5.22 1.47
N VAL A 210 29.06 6.51 1.57
CA VAL A 210 30.25 7.10 0.95
C VAL A 210 31.50 6.49 1.56
N ARG A 211 32.46 6.08 0.72
CA ARG A 211 33.72 5.45 1.14
C ARG A 211 34.91 6.20 0.57
N THR A 212 35.85 6.57 1.43
CA THR A 212 37.19 6.96 0.99
C THR A 212 37.90 5.77 0.34
N ARG A 213 38.49 6.01 -0.83
CA ARG A 213 39.36 5.03 -1.48
C ARG A 213 40.71 5.03 -0.75
N VAL A 214 40.90 4.08 0.15
CA VAL A 214 42.21 3.81 0.74
C VAL A 214 43.23 3.60 -0.40
N PRO A 215 44.32 4.36 -0.47
CA PRO A 215 45.37 4.10 -1.44
C PRO A 215 46.01 2.74 -1.12
N THR A 216 45.90 1.79 -2.03
CA THR A 216 46.74 0.59 -2.03
C THR A 216 48.16 1.03 -2.38
N HIS A 217 48.89 1.48 -1.37
CA HIS A 217 50.31 1.76 -1.50
C HIS A 217 51.04 0.44 -1.54
N ASP A 218 51.27 -0.10 -2.73
CA ASP A 218 52.19 -1.21 -2.92
C ASP A 218 53.55 -0.83 -2.30
N PRO A 219 54.09 -1.63 -1.36
CA PRO A 219 55.44 -1.43 -0.87
C PRO A 219 56.44 -2.12 -1.83
N THR A 220 57.65 -1.57 -1.89
CA THR A 220 58.82 -2.16 -2.58
C THR A 220 58.89 -1.94 -4.10
N THR A 221 59.11 -0.69 -4.50
CA THR A 221 59.96 -0.42 -5.66
C THR A 221 61.39 -0.93 -5.38
N ALA A 222 61.99 -1.62 -6.34
CA ALA A 222 63.42 -1.91 -6.47
C ALA A 222 64.17 -2.61 -5.30
N LEU A 223 64.47 -3.90 -5.52
CA LEU A 223 65.77 -4.47 -5.15
C LEU A 223 66.26 -5.40 -6.27
N VAL A 224 67.00 -4.83 -7.22
CA VAL A 224 67.67 -5.60 -8.29
C VAL A 224 69.03 -6.05 -7.78
N THR A 225 69.27 -7.37 -7.73
CA THR A 225 70.63 -7.91 -7.57
C THR A 225 70.74 -9.24 -8.31
N THR A 226 71.50 -9.27 -9.40
CA THR A 226 71.68 -10.45 -10.25
C THR A 226 72.87 -11.28 -9.82
N ARG A 227 72.66 -12.58 -9.50
CA ARG A 227 73.65 -13.64 -9.72
C ARG A 227 73.08 -15.06 -9.62
N GLU A 228 73.35 -15.85 -10.66
CA GLU A 228 73.28 -17.32 -10.71
C GLU A 228 74.70 -17.92 -10.58
N PRO A 229 74.90 -19.26 -10.62
CA PRO A 229 73.99 -20.38 -10.33
C PRO A 229 74.56 -21.34 -9.24
N GLY A 230 73.82 -22.37 -8.84
CA GLY A 230 74.39 -23.46 -8.02
C GLY A 230 73.45 -24.63 -7.70
N THR A 231 73.55 -25.72 -8.48
CA THR A 231 73.16 -27.12 -8.17
C THR A 231 71.74 -27.45 -7.67
N GLU A 232 71.04 -28.25 -8.48
CA GLU A 232 70.35 -29.54 -8.18
C GLU A 232 70.07 -29.93 -6.70
N THR A 233 68.97 -30.62 -6.34
CA THR A 233 68.34 -31.74 -7.08
C THR A 233 66.84 -31.96 -6.74
N ASN A 234 66.16 -32.70 -7.64
CA ASN A 234 64.95 -33.54 -7.44
C ASN A 234 63.54 -32.92 -7.32
N LEU A 235 62.60 -33.70 -7.86
CA LEU A 235 61.16 -33.50 -7.88
C LEU A 235 60.50 -34.30 -6.73
N GLU A 236 59.25 -33.99 -6.39
CA GLU A 236 58.15 -34.95 -6.67
C GLU A 236 56.80 -34.23 -6.81
N LEU A 237 55.82 -34.86 -7.47
CA LEU A 237 54.49 -34.31 -7.72
C LEU A 237 53.42 -35.40 -7.54
N ALA A 238 52.64 -35.31 -6.46
CA ALA A 238 51.39 -36.05 -6.24
C ALA A 238 50.41 -35.09 -5.54
N ALA A 239 49.29 -34.69 -6.14
CA ALA A 239 48.11 -35.46 -6.57
C ALA A 239 47.02 -35.50 -5.47
N ALA A 240 45.76 -35.32 -5.88
CA ALA A 240 44.67 -34.88 -5.00
C ALA A 240 43.95 -36.02 -4.24
N THR A 241 43.36 -35.68 -3.09
CA THR A 241 42.25 -36.43 -2.48
C THR A 241 41.31 -35.48 -1.72
N GLU A 242 40.00 -35.66 -1.91
CA GLU A 242 38.89 -34.94 -1.29
C GLU A 242 37.64 -35.86 -1.37
N PRO A 243 36.54 -35.67 -0.61
CA PRO A 243 36.38 -35.34 0.81
C PRO A 243 36.05 -36.65 1.61
N PRO A 244 35.20 -36.70 2.68
CA PRO A 244 33.76 -36.39 2.65
C PRO A 244 33.17 -35.70 3.92
N SER A 245 31.88 -35.37 3.86
CA SER A 245 31.07 -34.76 4.96
C SER A 245 30.20 -35.78 5.72
N MET A 246 29.81 -35.48 6.96
CA MET A 246 28.65 -36.00 7.74
C MET A 246 28.56 -35.25 9.10
N GLU A 247 27.50 -35.30 9.92
CA GLU A 247 26.07 -35.06 9.66
C GLU A 247 25.37 -34.68 11.01
N ARG A 248 24.03 -34.64 11.04
CA ARG A 248 23.16 -34.23 12.17
C ARG A 248 22.82 -35.41 13.11
N PRO A 249 22.37 -35.15 14.35
CA PRO A 249 21.17 -35.84 14.83
C PRO A 249 20.18 -34.96 15.64
N ASP A 250 19.04 -35.53 16.05
CA ASP A 250 17.81 -34.81 16.43
C ASP A 250 17.28 -35.04 17.87
N LEU A 251 16.04 -34.58 18.10
CA LEU A 251 15.26 -34.38 19.32
C LEU A 251 14.86 -35.64 20.13
N GLN A 252 14.56 -35.47 21.43
CA GLN A 252 13.51 -36.24 22.13
C GLN A 252 13.01 -35.61 23.47
N ASP A 253 11.78 -35.96 23.86
CA ASP A 253 11.04 -35.51 25.06
C ASP A 253 11.15 -36.48 26.26
N ILE A 254 10.77 -36.02 27.47
CA ILE A 254 10.00 -36.76 28.51
C ILE A 254 9.68 -35.82 29.71
N ALA A 255 8.59 -36.08 30.47
CA ALA A 255 8.07 -35.19 31.52
C ALA A 255 7.78 -35.87 32.88
N THR A 256 8.01 -35.14 34.00
CA THR A 256 7.46 -35.23 35.39
C THR A 256 8.43 -34.50 36.37
N GLY A 257 8.06 -33.91 37.53
CA GLY A 257 6.77 -33.50 38.09
C GLY A 257 6.83 -33.03 39.57
N ARG A 258 5.94 -32.07 39.95
CA ARG A 258 5.40 -31.79 41.32
C ARG A 258 6.23 -31.06 42.43
N SER A 259 5.99 -29.74 42.54
CA SER A 259 5.67 -28.89 43.73
C SER A 259 6.32 -29.10 45.13
N LEU A 260 6.84 -27.99 45.71
CA LEU A 260 6.70 -27.60 47.14
C LEU A 260 6.98 -26.09 47.35
N ALA A 261 6.49 -25.50 48.45
CA ALA A 261 6.57 -24.08 48.89
C ALA A 261 6.50 -24.05 50.46
N PRO A 262 6.32 -22.92 51.22
CA PRO A 262 6.27 -21.46 50.95
C PRO A 262 7.35 -20.72 51.81
N PRO A 263 7.26 -19.43 52.31
CA PRO A 263 6.28 -18.32 52.28
C PRO A 263 6.89 -16.97 51.73
N ALA A 264 6.47 -15.70 52.00
CA ALA A 264 5.58 -15.11 53.01
C ALA A 264 4.97 -13.70 52.69
N THR A 265 4.14 -13.26 53.65
CA THR A 265 3.48 -11.97 53.99
C THR A 265 4.34 -10.70 53.79
N ILE A 266 3.84 -9.51 53.35
CA ILE A 266 3.06 -8.43 54.03
C ILE A 266 2.77 -7.32 52.96
N SER A 267 1.69 -6.50 52.92
CA SER A 267 0.29 -6.51 53.41
C SER A 267 -0.54 -5.38 52.71
N LEU A 268 -1.72 -5.00 53.23
CA LEU A 268 -2.59 -3.86 52.81
C LEU A 268 -2.91 -2.98 54.06
N PRO A 269 -3.41 -1.72 53.96
CA PRO A 269 -4.79 -1.38 53.53
C PRO A 269 -4.96 -0.05 52.75
N GLY A 270 -6.21 0.29 52.42
CA GLY A 270 -6.62 1.61 51.90
C GLY A 270 -7.94 2.08 52.53
N SER A 271 -8.48 3.23 52.09
CA SER A 271 -9.82 3.71 52.48
C SER A 271 -10.45 4.61 51.41
N SER A 272 -11.77 4.80 51.49
CA SER A 272 -12.59 5.56 50.54
C SER A 272 -13.05 6.90 51.10
N THR A 273 -13.55 7.78 50.23
CA THR A 273 -14.79 8.57 50.42
C THR A 273 -15.21 9.20 49.09
N ALA A 274 -16.42 9.78 49.01
CA ALA A 274 -17.00 10.29 47.77
C ALA A 274 -17.86 11.55 48.05
N ALA A 275 -18.39 12.10 46.94
CA ALA A 275 -19.55 13.02 46.83
C ALA A 275 -19.29 14.53 46.59
N ASP A 276 -20.24 15.05 45.80
CA ASP A 276 -20.81 16.41 45.72
C ASP A 276 -20.05 17.61 45.11
N SER A 277 -20.60 18.04 43.96
CA SER A 277 -21.08 19.39 43.58
C SER A 277 -20.38 20.63 44.19
N THR A 278 -20.17 21.72 43.43
CA THR A 278 -21.26 22.56 42.88
C THR A 278 -20.71 23.55 41.83
N SER A 279 -21.55 23.96 40.86
CA SER A 279 -21.31 25.10 39.97
C SER A 279 -22.23 26.27 40.35
N PRO A 280 -21.73 27.51 40.29
CA PRO A 280 -22.40 28.48 39.42
C PRO A 280 -21.42 29.32 38.57
N GLY A 281 -21.87 29.73 37.39
CA GLY A 281 -21.12 30.62 36.49
C GLY A 281 -21.48 32.10 36.65
N SER A 282 -20.72 32.97 35.97
CA SER A 282 -21.00 34.40 35.83
C SER A 282 -20.74 34.88 34.40
N VAL A 283 -21.51 35.87 33.97
CA VAL A 283 -21.47 36.50 32.63
C VAL A 283 -20.82 37.90 32.76
N TYR A 284 -20.80 38.67 31.66
CA TYR A 284 -20.29 40.06 31.51
C TYR A 284 -18.77 40.14 31.23
N VAL A 285 -18.26 41.05 30.37
CA VAL A 285 -18.94 42.01 29.46
C VAL A 285 -18.09 42.25 28.21
N VAL A 286 -18.70 42.65 27.09
CA VAL A 286 -17.99 43.07 25.87
C VAL A 286 -17.77 44.58 25.87
N LYS A 287 -16.51 45.02 25.68
CA LYS A 287 -16.18 46.32 25.06
C LYS A 287 -14.79 46.24 24.42
N GLY A 288 -14.70 46.60 23.15
CA GLY A 288 -13.46 46.52 22.37
C GLY A 288 -12.60 47.78 22.48
N THR A 289 -11.31 47.63 22.18
CA THR A 289 -10.37 48.74 21.90
C THR A 289 -9.46 48.30 20.75
N VAL A 290 -9.24 49.15 19.75
CA VAL A 290 -8.27 48.93 18.67
C VAL A 290 -7.10 49.88 18.86
N PRO A 291 -5.87 49.35 18.88
CA PRO A 291 -4.73 50.04 18.29
C PRO A 291 -4.13 49.22 17.14
N SER A 292 -3.73 49.89 16.07
CA SER A 292 -3.07 49.27 14.92
C SER A 292 -1.58 49.04 15.17
N THR A 293 -1.08 47.83 14.90
CA THR A 293 0.33 47.61 14.55
C THR A 293 0.44 46.44 13.58
N TRP A 294 1.23 46.60 12.52
CA TRP A 294 1.32 45.66 11.41
C TRP A 294 2.64 44.90 11.49
N THR A 295 2.60 43.58 11.74
CA THR A 295 3.78 42.72 11.81
C THR A 295 3.50 41.34 11.24
N GLY A 296 4.18 41.01 10.14
CA GLY A 296 4.24 39.67 9.55
C GLY A 296 3.04 39.28 8.67
N PRO A 297 3.28 38.81 7.43
CA PRO A 297 2.33 37.91 6.78
C PRO A 297 2.22 36.64 7.62
N SER A 298 1.00 36.25 7.98
CA SER A 298 0.76 34.91 8.52
C SER A 298 1.25 33.85 7.52
N MET A 299 1.81 32.74 8.01
CA MET A 299 2.11 31.58 7.15
C MET A 299 0.84 31.20 6.39
N GLY A 300 0.82 31.47 5.09
CA GLY A 300 -0.29 31.08 4.23
C GLY A 300 -0.35 29.57 4.19
N THR A 301 -1.45 28.99 4.66
CA THR A 301 -1.71 27.55 4.54
C THR A 301 -1.64 27.18 3.06
N VAL A 302 -0.58 26.47 2.67
CA VAL A 302 -0.36 26.09 1.27
C VAL A 302 -1.61 25.36 0.78
N PRO A 303 -2.28 25.83 -0.29
CA PRO A 303 -3.57 25.29 -0.68
C PRO A 303 -3.41 23.82 -1.04
N ALA A 304 -4.03 22.95 -0.24
CA ALA A 304 -3.97 21.51 -0.43
C ALA A 304 -4.55 21.17 -1.81
N CYS A 305 -3.64 20.79 -2.71
CA CYS A 305 -3.94 20.23 -4.02
C CYS A 305 -5.05 19.18 -3.88
N SER A 306 -6.17 19.32 -4.62
CA SER A 306 -7.34 18.45 -4.45
C SER A 306 -7.69 17.74 -5.76
N LEU A 307 -7.70 16.41 -5.77
CA LEU A 307 -8.19 15.62 -6.89
C LEU A 307 -9.72 15.43 -6.82
N ARG A 308 -10.41 15.50 -7.96
CA ARG A 308 -11.85 15.18 -8.10
C ARG A 308 -12.12 14.44 -9.40
N ILE A 309 -13.13 13.58 -9.37
CA ILE A 309 -13.59 12.75 -10.49
C ILE A 309 -15.11 12.88 -10.64
N TRP A 310 -15.61 12.94 -11.87
CA TRP A 310 -17.04 12.97 -12.18
C TRP A 310 -17.31 12.38 -13.58
N SER A 311 -18.57 12.15 -13.91
CA SER A 311 -18.99 11.84 -15.28
C SER A 311 -20.06 12.80 -15.80
N LEU A 312 -20.09 12.98 -17.11
CA LEU A 312 -21.06 13.77 -17.85
C LEU A 312 -21.59 12.92 -19.02
N PRO A 313 -22.85 12.46 -18.98
CA PRO A 313 -23.83 12.54 -17.87
C PRO A 313 -23.40 11.80 -16.58
N PRO A 314 -24.00 12.11 -15.42
CA PRO A 314 -23.66 11.51 -14.11
C PRO A 314 -24.07 10.02 -13.96
N LYS A 315 -24.77 9.47 -14.95
CA LYS A 315 -24.96 8.03 -15.20
C LYS A 315 -24.88 7.81 -16.70
N GLY A 316 -24.28 6.71 -17.13
CA GLY A 316 -24.27 6.34 -18.55
C GLY A 316 -25.65 5.88 -19.02
N THR A 317 -25.91 6.04 -20.31
CA THR A 317 -27.05 5.43 -21.01
C THR A 317 -26.52 4.63 -22.18
N ARG A 318 -26.98 3.39 -22.33
CA ARG A 318 -26.52 2.46 -23.36
C ARG A 318 -26.68 3.06 -24.77
N GLY A 319 -25.62 2.99 -25.57
CA GLY A 319 -25.58 3.56 -26.92
C GLY A 319 -25.53 5.09 -27.00
N ARG A 320 -25.33 5.80 -25.86
CA ARG A 320 -25.14 7.26 -25.81
C ARG A 320 -23.71 7.61 -25.42
N ALA A 321 -23.27 8.80 -25.82
CA ALA A 321 -21.95 9.32 -25.46
C ALA A 321 -21.84 9.56 -23.94
N LEU A 322 -20.65 9.30 -23.41
CA LEU A 322 -20.32 9.37 -21.99
C LEU A 322 -18.90 9.88 -21.81
N ARG A 323 -18.72 10.86 -20.93
CA ARG A 323 -17.43 11.41 -20.52
C ARG A 323 -17.18 11.10 -19.05
N ILE A 324 -15.98 10.65 -18.70
CA ILE A 324 -15.50 10.57 -17.32
C ILE A 324 -14.28 11.47 -17.21
N GLU A 325 -14.30 12.45 -16.31
CA GLU A 325 -13.26 13.47 -16.18
C GLU A 325 -12.69 13.42 -14.77
N CYS A 326 -11.36 13.46 -14.67
CA CYS A 326 -10.63 13.59 -13.42
C CYS A 326 -9.72 14.82 -13.47
N GLN A 327 -9.86 15.71 -12.49
CA GLN A 327 -9.21 17.02 -12.46
C GLN A 327 -8.53 17.27 -11.11
N ALA A 328 -7.27 17.66 -11.17
CA ALA A 328 -6.50 18.18 -10.06
C ALA A 328 -6.68 19.71 -9.95
N ARG A 329 -6.94 20.21 -8.75
CA ARG A 329 -6.97 21.65 -8.45
C ARG A 329 -5.84 21.99 -7.50
N CYS A 330 -4.74 22.49 -8.06
CA CYS A 330 -3.44 22.60 -7.41
C CYS A 330 -2.74 23.90 -7.83
N ALA A 331 -1.80 24.40 -7.02
CA ALA A 331 -1.12 25.69 -7.28
C ALA A 331 -0.02 25.62 -8.35
N ARG A 332 0.45 24.41 -8.68
CA ARG A 332 1.30 24.09 -9.84
C ARG A 332 0.53 23.10 -10.73
N ASN A 333 0.86 23.02 -12.02
CA ASN A 333 0.38 21.95 -12.89
C ASN A 333 0.77 20.58 -12.28
N ALA A 334 -0.11 19.58 -12.35
CA ALA A 334 0.16 18.27 -11.76
C ALA A 334 -0.43 17.14 -12.62
N THR A 335 0.32 16.06 -12.81
CA THR A 335 -0.07 14.94 -13.67
C THR A 335 -1.21 14.14 -13.05
N VAL A 336 -2.26 13.91 -13.84
CA VAL A 336 -3.42 13.08 -13.48
C VAL A 336 -3.42 11.83 -14.37
N ARG A 337 -3.56 10.65 -13.77
CA ARG A 337 -3.54 9.35 -14.44
C ARG A 337 -4.73 8.49 -14.01
N TRP A 338 -5.24 7.64 -14.89
CA TRP A 338 -6.18 6.56 -14.55
C TRP A 338 -5.43 5.36 -13.97
N LEU A 339 -5.95 4.80 -12.86
CA LEU A 339 -5.44 3.57 -12.22
C LEU A 339 -6.44 2.41 -12.24
N ARG A 340 -7.72 2.69 -12.54
CA ARG A 340 -8.72 1.66 -12.78
C ARG A 340 -9.82 2.17 -13.68
N THR A 341 -10.15 1.36 -14.67
CA THR A 341 -11.33 1.46 -15.54
C THR A 341 -12.02 0.09 -15.58
N PRO A 342 -13.34 0.01 -15.82
CA PRO A 342 -14.05 -1.27 -15.93
C PRO A 342 -13.59 -2.17 -17.10
N VAL A 343 -13.06 -1.57 -18.17
CA VAL A 343 -12.40 -2.24 -19.30
C VAL A 343 -11.05 -1.60 -19.59
N ALA A 344 -10.28 -2.10 -20.56
CA ALA A 344 -8.94 -1.60 -20.85
C ALA A 344 -8.93 -0.11 -21.27
N LEU A 345 -7.88 0.64 -20.90
CA LEU A 345 -7.77 2.06 -21.24
C LEU A 345 -7.82 2.33 -22.76
N THR A 346 -7.40 1.36 -23.57
CA THR A 346 -7.46 1.38 -25.04
C THR A 346 -8.88 1.32 -25.63
N GLU A 347 -9.91 0.98 -24.85
CA GLU A 347 -11.32 1.07 -25.26
C GLU A 347 -11.90 2.49 -25.09
N TYR A 348 -11.14 3.41 -24.50
CA TYR A 348 -11.54 4.81 -24.29
C TYR A 348 -10.70 5.76 -25.13
N TRP A 349 -11.29 6.88 -25.55
CA TRP A 349 -10.53 8.03 -26.05
C TRP A 349 -10.08 8.90 -24.88
N GLU A 350 -8.80 8.82 -24.51
CA GLU A 350 -8.22 9.66 -23.45
C GLU A 350 -7.77 11.03 -23.98
N GLU A 351 -8.27 12.10 -23.35
CA GLU A 351 -7.82 13.48 -23.53
C GLU A 351 -7.03 13.94 -22.31
N VAL A 352 -5.71 13.99 -22.43
CA VAL A 352 -4.79 14.47 -21.38
C VAL A 352 -4.66 16.00 -21.45
N GLY A 353 -4.89 16.66 -20.33
CA GLY A 353 -4.69 18.09 -20.12
C GLY A 353 -3.70 18.38 -18.98
N SER A 354 -3.29 19.64 -18.81
CA SER A 354 -2.19 20.04 -17.92
C SER A 354 -2.42 19.79 -16.42
N SER A 355 -3.64 19.50 -15.99
CA SER A 355 -4.00 19.06 -14.63
C SER A 355 -5.28 18.22 -14.59
N SER A 356 -5.53 17.46 -15.66
CA SER A 356 -6.74 16.66 -15.81
C SER A 356 -6.56 15.58 -16.86
N SER A 357 -7.19 14.42 -16.69
CA SER A 357 -7.40 13.47 -17.78
C SER A 357 -8.90 13.17 -17.93
N THR A 358 -9.34 12.99 -19.17
CA THR A 358 -10.74 12.75 -19.53
C THR A 358 -10.87 11.54 -20.44
N LEU A 359 -11.61 10.52 -20.01
CA LEU A 359 -12.02 9.40 -20.86
C LEU A 359 -13.32 9.74 -21.59
N ARG A 360 -13.38 9.48 -22.89
CA ARG A 360 -14.60 9.59 -23.69
C ARG A 360 -14.99 8.26 -24.33
N LEU A 361 -16.30 8.01 -24.33
CA LEU A 361 -16.97 6.95 -25.09
C LEU A 361 -18.04 7.60 -25.96
N ASP A 362 -18.07 7.28 -27.26
CA ASP A 362 -19.17 7.70 -28.14
C ASP A 362 -20.45 6.89 -27.88
N ARG A 363 -20.30 5.67 -27.36
CA ARG A 363 -21.37 4.73 -27.01
C ARG A 363 -21.01 4.00 -25.72
N ALA A 364 -21.66 4.37 -24.61
CA ALA A 364 -21.56 3.61 -23.37
C ALA A 364 -22.28 2.26 -23.51
N GLU A 365 -21.76 1.23 -22.84
CA GLU A 365 -22.29 -0.13 -22.86
C GLU A 365 -22.20 -0.76 -21.46
N PRO A 366 -22.87 -1.89 -21.16
CA PRO A 366 -22.86 -2.50 -19.83
C PRO A 366 -21.46 -2.86 -19.29
N GLN A 367 -20.47 -3.13 -20.15
CA GLN A 367 -19.08 -3.37 -19.71
C GLN A 367 -18.39 -2.10 -19.17
N HIS A 368 -18.84 -0.91 -19.57
CA HIS A 368 -18.33 0.38 -19.08
C HIS A 368 -18.91 0.78 -17.70
N GLN A 369 -19.69 -0.10 -17.06
CA GLN A 369 -20.18 0.07 -15.69
C GLN A 369 -19.16 -0.49 -14.69
N GLY A 370 -18.82 0.29 -13.66
CA GLY A 370 -17.95 -0.20 -12.59
C GLY A 370 -17.25 0.90 -11.80
N HIS A 371 -16.09 0.56 -11.25
CA HIS A 371 -15.28 1.45 -10.42
C HIS A 371 -14.19 2.11 -11.26
N TYR A 372 -14.35 3.41 -11.51
CA TYR A 372 -13.32 4.26 -12.09
C TYR A 372 -12.46 4.84 -10.97
N GLN A 373 -11.14 4.84 -11.14
CA GLN A 373 -10.20 5.43 -10.20
C GLN A 373 -9.08 6.16 -10.93
N CYS A 374 -8.81 7.39 -10.52
CA CYS A 374 -7.68 8.19 -10.99
C CYS A 374 -6.78 8.60 -9.82
N VAL A 375 -5.54 9.00 -10.14
CA VAL A 375 -4.52 9.41 -9.19
C VAL A 375 -3.83 10.70 -9.63
N LEU A 376 -3.38 11.46 -8.65
CA LEU A 376 -2.47 12.58 -8.76
C LEU A 376 -1.04 12.10 -8.49
N LEU A 377 -0.07 12.41 -9.35
CA LEU A 377 1.34 12.07 -9.14
C LEU A 377 2.10 13.17 -8.36
N GLY A 378 3.25 12.81 -7.79
CA GLY A 378 4.07 13.68 -6.95
C GLY A 378 3.75 13.61 -5.45
N HIS A 379 4.26 14.59 -4.69
CA HIS A 379 4.51 14.53 -3.23
C HIS A 379 3.37 14.17 -2.26
N ARG A 380 2.12 14.11 -2.72
CA ARG A 380 0.98 13.61 -1.95
C ARG A 380 0.00 12.88 -2.87
N SER A 381 0.33 11.64 -3.22
CA SER A 381 -0.47 10.75 -4.08
C SER A 381 -1.92 10.63 -3.62
N GLN A 382 -2.80 11.45 -4.19
CA GLN A 382 -4.24 11.40 -3.94
C GLN A 382 -4.91 10.56 -5.00
N ALA A 383 -5.75 9.61 -4.60
CA ALA A 383 -6.63 8.90 -5.50
C ALA A 383 -8.08 9.38 -5.33
N ALA A 384 -8.82 9.45 -6.43
CA ALA A 384 -10.24 9.78 -6.46
C ALA A 384 -11.02 8.69 -7.19
N SER A 385 -12.15 8.28 -6.62
CA SER A 385 -12.97 7.14 -7.07
C SER A 385 -14.37 7.58 -7.50
N LEU A 386 -14.87 6.96 -8.57
CA LEU A 386 -16.25 7.10 -9.06
C LEU A 386 -16.82 5.72 -9.36
N GLN A 387 -17.92 5.35 -8.69
CA GLN A 387 -18.73 4.22 -9.12
C GLN A 387 -19.74 4.70 -10.18
N LEU A 388 -19.60 4.21 -11.40
CA LEU A 388 -20.44 4.60 -12.53
C LEU A 388 -21.39 3.47 -12.93
N THR A 389 -22.63 3.83 -13.25
CA THR A 389 -23.70 2.91 -13.69
C THR A 389 -24.08 3.22 -15.12
N VAL A 390 -24.30 2.20 -15.95
CA VAL A 390 -24.82 2.36 -17.32
C VAL A 390 -26.22 1.75 -17.38
N LEU A 391 -27.22 2.58 -17.69
CA LEU A 391 -28.62 2.17 -17.78
C LEU A 391 -28.97 1.85 -19.24
N ASP A 392 -29.82 0.86 -19.48
CA ASP A 392 -30.46 0.70 -20.79
C ASP A 392 -31.30 1.95 -21.14
N GLY A 393 -31.32 2.32 -22.42
CA GLY A 393 -32.08 3.46 -22.90
C GLY A 393 -33.59 3.16 -22.97
N THR A 394 -34.39 4.03 -22.37
CA THR A 394 -35.85 4.10 -22.52
C THR A 394 -36.25 4.78 -23.83
#